data_AF-A0A917LIN8-F1
#
_entry.id   AF-A0A917LIN8-F1
#
_cell.length_a   1.000
_cell.length_b   1.000
_cell.length_c   1.000
_cell.angle_alpha   90.00
_cell.angle_beta   90.00
_cell.angle_gamma   90.00
#
_symmetry.space_group_name_H-M   'P 1'
#
loop_
_entity.id
_entity.type
_entity.pdbx_description
1 polymer ?
#
loop_
_entity_poly.entity_id
_entity_poly.type
_entity_poly.pdbx_seq_one_letter_code
_entity_poly.pdbx_strand_id
1 'polypeptide(L)'
;MGTGEFVVEASSNGYWPVERNICDQHFRDPELVTALRDNLTEESCDFCDRTGTPGTPFAAHMDAIMPTLMVGIRALYEPASESGIDYMDTEITSKYTDYDVVYDVVDAEDEVLNAVAHNLTCDDWLQSNWQRPRPDQEMFYGWEAFKSIIKHSLRFLFAGHPVDVDDQPSGARFLHDLIEMIGQIDGWSYRVRRRCIAAECTLQSRISRRRAVRSD
;
A
#
# COMPACT_ATOMS: atom_id res chain seq x y z
N MET A 1 -29.45 21.61 10.25
CA MET A 1 -29.60 20.17 10.55
C MET A 1 -28.73 19.42 9.56
N GLY A 2 -27.50 19.08 9.93
CA GLY A 2 -26.55 18.45 8.98
C GLY A 2 -25.24 17.98 9.61
N THR A 3 -24.89 18.45 10.82
CA THR A 3 -23.59 18.12 11.44
C THR A 3 -23.45 16.64 11.84
N GLY A 4 -24.54 15.90 12.08
CA GLY A 4 -24.46 14.51 12.52
C GLY A 4 -24.05 13.53 11.42
N GLU A 5 -24.49 13.75 10.18
CA GLU A 5 -24.20 12.85 9.05
C GLU A 5 -22.74 12.99 8.61
N PHE A 6 -22.25 14.23 8.48
CA PHE A 6 -20.84 14.51 8.17
C PHE A 6 -19.88 13.94 9.22
N VAL A 7 -20.25 13.96 10.51
CA VAL A 7 -19.41 13.40 11.58
C VAL A 7 -19.33 11.88 11.50
N VAL A 8 -20.42 11.19 11.14
CA VAL A 8 -20.44 9.73 11.00
C VAL A 8 -19.63 9.30 9.77
N GLU A 9 -19.77 10.01 8.66
CA GLU A 9 -19.02 9.71 7.43
C GLU A 9 -17.52 9.96 7.59
N ALA A 10 -17.12 11.10 8.17
CA ALA A 10 -15.71 11.39 8.45
C ALA A 10 -15.09 10.34 9.38
N SER A 11 -15.82 9.94 10.42
CA SER A 11 -15.37 8.88 11.34
C SER A 11 -15.17 7.53 10.64
N SER A 12 -16.00 7.19 9.67
CA SER A 12 -15.84 5.97 8.86
C SER A 12 -14.66 6.05 7.89
N ASN A 13 -14.51 7.20 7.22
CA ASN A 13 -13.51 7.40 6.18
C ASN A 13 -12.10 7.65 6.77
N GLY A 14 -12.02 8.24 7.96
CA GLY A 14 -10.77 8.58 8.64
C GLY A 14 -10.24 9.99 8.32
N TYR A 15 -11.04 10.82 7.63
CA TYR A 15 -10.70 12.20 7.28
C TYR A 15 -11.97 13.07 7.18
N TRP A 16 -11.79 14.37 7.37
CA TRP A 16 -12.79 15.41 7.14
C TRP A 16 -12.79 15.86 5.67
N PRO A 17 -13.95 16.25 5.11
CA PRO A 17 -14.02 16.79 3.76
C PRO A 17 -13.07 17.96 3.55
N VAL A 18 -12.34 17.94 2.44
CA VAL A 18 -11.33 18.92 2.07
C VAL A 18 -11.85 19.77 0.93
N GLU A 19 -12.37 20.95 1.26
CA GLU A 19 -12.87 21.95 0.30
C GLU A 19 -11.71 22.69 -0.41
N ARG A 20 -10.83 21.95 -1.07
CA ARG A 20 -9.72 22.48 -1.90
C ARG A 20 -9.55 21.66 -3.17
N ASN A 21 -9.05 22.33 -4.20
CA ASN A 21 -8.82 21.78 -5.53
C ASN A 21 -7.33 21.65 -5.82
N ILE A 22 -6.93 20.50 -6.36
CA ILE A 22 -5.53 20.15 -6.61
C ILE A 22 -5.32 19.69 -8.05
N CYS A 23 -4.17 20.07 -8.63
CA CYS A 23 -3.77 19.64 -9.97
C CYS A 23 -2.71 18.54 -9.94
N ASP A 24 -2.48 17.92 -11.09
CA ASP A 24 -1.58 16.77 -11.25
C ASP A 24 -0.09 17.07 -11.04
N GLN A 25 0.31 18.34 -10.99
CA GLN A 25 1.71 18.72 -10.80
C GLN A 25 2.21 18.57 -9.38
N HIS A 26 1.33 18.55 -8.38
CA HIS A 26 1.74 18.48 -6.98
C HIS A 26 2.05 17.06 -6.51
N PHE A 27 1.71 16.04 -7.30
CA PHE A 27 2.02 14.64 -7.00
C PHE A 27 3.14 14.12 -7.89
N ARG A 28 4.06 13.37 -7.29
CA ARG A 28 5.15 12.69 -8.03
C ARG A 28 4.84 11.24 -8.33
N ASP A 29 3.90 10.64 -7.60
CA ASP A 29 3.44 9.28 -7.81
C ASP A 29 2.58 9.18 -9.08
N PRO A 30 2.99 8.39 -10.10
CA PRO A 30 2.24 8.24 -11.34
C PRO A 30 0.85 7.62 -11.17
N GLU A 31 0.64 6.77 -10.17
CA GLU A 31 -0.67 6.15 -9.90
C GLU A 31 -1.63 7.19 -9.30
N LEU A 32 -1.15 8.02 -8.37
CA LEU A 32 -1.94 9.14 -7.83
C LEU A 32 -2.27 10.16 -8.91
N VAL A 33 -1.33 10.48 -9.80
CA VAL A 33 -1.57 11.37 -10.95
C VAL A 33 -2.65 10.79 -11.87
N THR A 34 -2.64 9.47 -12.10
CA THR A 34 -3.65 8.81 -12.93
C THR A 34 -5.02 8.86 -12.26
N ALA A 35 -5.10 8.52 -10.97
CA ALA A 35 -6.34 8.61 -10.19
C ALA A 35 -6.90 10.05 -10.15
N LEU A 36 -6.04 11.06 -10.11
CA LEU A 36 -6.46 12.46 -10.17
C LEU A 36 -7.02 12.85 -11.54
N ARG A 37 -6.37 12.40 -12.63
CA ARG A 37 -6.80 12.68 -14.01
C ARG A 37 -8.17 12.09 -14.35
N ASP A 38 -8.52 10.97 -13.73
CA ASP A 38 -9.85 10.36 -13.88
C ASP A 38 -10.97 11.16 -13.18
N ASN A 39 -10.62 12.12 -12.32
CA ASN A 39 -11.56 12.90 -11.49
C ASN A 39 -11.45 14.42 -11.73
N LEU A 40 -10.96 14.88 -12.88
CA LEU A 40 -10.83 16.32 -13.18
C LEU A 40 -12.20 16.97 -13.41
N THR A 41 -12.58 17.86 -12.50
CA THR A 41 -13.86 18.60 -12.57
C THR A 41 -13.66 20.12 -12.53
N GLU A 42 -12.53 20.59 -12.04
CA GLU A 42 -12.31 22.00 -11.69
C GLU A 42 -11.31 22.69 -12.63
N GLU A 43 -11.52 24.00 -12.79
CA GLU A 43 -10.70 24.87 -13.66
C GLU A 43 -9.70 25.73 -12.88
N SER A 44 -9.54 25.49 -11.58
CA SER A 44 -8.60 26.21 -10.72
C SER A 44 -7.99 25.28 -9.67
N CYS A 45 -6.72 25.50 -9.36
CA CYS A 45 -6.02 24.81 -8.29
C CYS A 45 -5.76 25.78 -7.14
N ASP A 46 -5.97 25.36 -5.90
CA ASP A 46 -5.77 26.19 -4.71
C ASP A 46 -4.32 26.15 -4.17
N PHE A 47 -3.45 25.39 -4.83
CA PHE A 47 -2.04 25.19 -4.44
C PHE A 47 -1.06 25.77 -5.47
N CYS A 48 -1.53 26.13 -6.66
CA CYS A 48 -0.70 26.78 -7.66
C CYS A 48 -1.46 27.91 -8.37
N ASP A 49 -0.73 28.88 -8.91
CA ASP A 49 -1.30 30.02 -9.63
C ASP A 49 -1.85 29.68 -11.03
N ARG A 50 -1.99 28.39 -11.35
CA ARG A 50 -2.53 27.96 -12.66
C ARG A 50 -4.02 28.17 -12.68
N THR A 51 -4.49 28.82 -13.73
CA THR A 51 -5.91 28.95 -14.05
C THR A 51 -6.18 28.28 -15.39
N GLY A 52 -7.26 27.51 -15.44
CA GLY A 52 -7.66 26.74 -16.61
C GLY A 52 -8.17 27.66 -17.70
N THR A 53 -8.22 27.14 -18.92
CA THR A 53 -9.02 27.79 -19.97
C THR A 53 -10.49 27.42 -19.71
N PRO A 54 -11.45 28.34 -19.88
CA PRO A 54 -12.86 28.01 -19.68
C PRO A 54 -13.30 26.80 -20.52
N GLY A 55 -13.87 25.79 -19.87
CA GLY A 55 -14.31 24.54 -20.48
C GLY A 55 -13.27 23.42 -20.52
N THR A 56 -12.09 23.62 -19.94
CA THR A 56 -11.04 22.58 -19.82
C THR A 56 -10.66 22.37 -18.35
N PRO A 57 -11.28 21.41 -17.65
CA PRO A 57 -10.91 21.10 -16.27
C PRO A 57 -9.51 20.49 -16.23
N PHE A 58 -8.71 20.93 -15.26
CA PHE A 58 -7.34 20.45 -15.05
C PHE A 58 -7.01 20.18 -13.58
N ALA A 59 -7.91 20.54 -12.67
CA ALA A 59 -7.83 20.22 -11.25
C ALA A 59 -8.99 19.30 -10.84
N ALA A 60 -8.80 18.58 -9.75
CA ALA A 60 -9.83 17.76 -9.12
C ALA A 60 -10.05 18.22 -7.67
N HIS A 61 -11.25 17.99 -7.16
CA HIS A 61 -11.55 18.21 -5.75
C HIS A 61 -10.74 17.23 -4.89
N MET A 62 -10.14 17.68 -3.79
CA MET A 62 -9.31 16.82 -2.94
C MET A 62 -10.09 15.63 -2.38
N ASP A 63 -11.39 15.80 -2.08
CA ASP A 63 -12.23 14.67 -1.63
C ASP A 63 -12.28 13.48 -2.60
N ALA A 64 -12.02 13.69 -3.89
CA ALA A 64 -11.98 12.61 -4.86
C ALA A 64 -10.71 11.74 -4.71
N ILE A 65 -9.60 12.31 -4.23
CA ILE A 65 -8.32 11.60 -4.07
C ILE A 65 -8.10 11.10 -2.64
N MET A 66 -8.73 11.73 -1.64
CA MET A 66 -8.60 11.33 -0.23
C MET A 66 -8.87 9.83 0.03
N PRO A 67 -9.89 9.17 -0.58
CA PRO A 67 -10.08 7.73 -0.41
C PRO A 67 -8.86 6.90 -0.84
N THR A 68 -8.23 7.28 -1.96
CA THR A 68 -7.03 6.59 -2.48
C THR A 68 -5.83 6.79 -1.54
N LEU A 69 -5.66 8.01 -1.01
CA LEU A 69 -4.62 8.30 -0.01
C LEU A 69 -4.85 7.49 1.27
N MET A 70 -6.09 7.39 1.74
CA MET A 70 -6.43 6.61 2.92
C MET A 70 -6.18 5.11 2.75
N VAL A 71 -6.30 4.56 1.53
CA VAL A 71 -5.90 3.17 1.26
C VAL A 71 -4.40 2.98 1.49
N GLY A 72 -3.58 3.92 1.01
CA GLY A 72 -2.12 3.90 1.24
C GLY A 72 -1.77 4.04 2.73
N ILE A 73 -2.39 5.00 3.41
CA ILE A 73 -2.18 5.24 4.85
C ILE A 73 -2.56 4.00 5.66
N ARG A 74 -3.77 3.46 5.44
CA ARG A 74 -4.26 2.27 6.18
C ARG A 74 -3.50 0.98 5.86
N ALA A 75 -2.74 0.93 4.77
CA ALA A 75 -1.88 -0.21 4.46
C ALA A 75 -0.63 -0.26 5.37
N LEU A 76 -0.15 0.90 5.83
CA LEU A 76 1.08 1.01 6.63
C LEU A 76 0.84 1.41 8.07
N TYR A 77 -0.27 2.10 8.34
CA TYR A 77 -0.61 2.69 9.63
C TYR A 77 -2.05 2.37 10.02
N GLU A 78 -2.30 2.32 11.32
CA GLU A 78 -3.63 2.18 11.91
C GLU A 78 -3.84 3.24 13.01
N PRO A 79 -5.07 3.75 13.20
CA PRO A 79 -5.36 4.66 14.30
C PRO A 79 -5.04 4.00 15.65
N ALA A 80 -4.40 4.74 16.56
CA ALA A 80 -4.03 4.19 17.88
C ALA A 80 -5.26 3.67 18.65
N SER A 81 -6.40 4.32 18.50
CA SER A 81 -7.69 3.93 19.10
C SER A 81 -8.21 2.56 18.63
N GLU A 82 -7.81 2.09 17.44
CA GLU A 82 -8.28 0.83 16.84
C GLU A 82 -7.29 -0.33 17.03
N SER A 83 -6.04 -0.02 17.39
CA SER A 83 -4.94 -0.98 17.52
C SER A 83 -5.04 -1.95 18.72
N GLY A 84 -5.96 -1.68 19.65
CA GLY A 84 -6.09 -2.44 20.91
C GLY A 84 -4.96 -2.19 21.93
N ILE A 85 -4.06 -1.23 21.66
CA ILE A 85 -3.08 -0.73 22.62
C ILE A 85 -3.68 0.46 23.37
N ASP A 86 -3.35 0.61 24.65
CA ASP A 86 -3.68 1.82 25.38
C ASP A 86 -2.99 3.03 24.72
N TYR A 87 -3.79 3.99 24.25
CA TYR A 87 -3.33 5.21 23.61
C TYR A 87 -2.43 6.07 24.50
N MET A 88 -2.33 5.78 25.81
CA MET A 88 -1.40 6.45 26.73
C MET A 88 -0.03 5.78 26.82
N ASP A 89 0.13 4.55 26.34
CA ASP A 89 1.36 3.79 26.51
C ASP A 89 2.30 3.97 25.30
N THR A 90 3.48 4.54 25.54
CA THR A 90 4.55 4.69 24.53
C THR A 90 5.67 3.66 24.70
N GLU A 91 5.59 2.82 25.72
CA GLU A 91 6.61 1.81 26.02
C GLU A 91 6.47 0.58 25.10
N ILE A 92 5.27 0.36 24.54
CA ILE A 92 4.95 -0.80 23.71
C ILE A 92 5.28 -0.56 22.22
N THR A 93 4.97 0.62 21.70
CA THR A 93 5.18 0.95 20.28
C THR A 93 5.38 2.46 20.07
N SER A 94 6.07 2.81 18.99
CA SER A 94 6.20 4.19 18.54
C SER A 94 4.88 4.73 18.02
N LYS A 95 4.57 5.97 18.40
CA LYS A 95 3.43 6.76 17.91
C LYS A 95 3.92 7.75 16.86
N TYR A 96 3.09 7.95 15.86
CA TYR A 96 3.33 8.83 14.73
C TYR A 96 2.22 9.88 14.68
N THR A 97 2.60 11.11 14.38
CA THR A 97 1.63 12.18 14.15
C THR A 97 0.98 12.03 12.77
N ASP A 98 -0.13 12.72 12.55
CA ASP A 98 -0.76 12.92 11.25
C ASP A 98 0.24 13.36 10.18
N TYR A 99 1.14 14.29 10.50
CA TYR A 99 2.20 14.71 9.59
C TYR A 99 3.17 13.56 9.29
N ASP A 100 3.70 12.87 10.30
CA ASP A 100 4.67 11.78 10.09
C ASP A 100 4.12 10.70 9.13
N VAL A 101 2.84 10.35 9.29
CA VAL A 101 2.17 9.36 8.44
C VAL A 101 2.02 9.85 7.00
N VAL A 102 1.57 11.09 6.80
CA VAL A 102 1.36 11.62 5.46
C VAL A 102 2.69 11.81 4.73
N TYR A 103 3.74 12.27 5.41
CA TYR A 103 5.09 12.42 4.83
C TYR A 103 5.74 11.07 4.47
N ASP A 104 5.43 9.98 5.18
CA ASP A 104 5.97 8.64 4.85
C ASP A 104 5.24 7.99 3.66
N VAL A 105 3.95 8.28 3.48
CA VAL A 105 3.08 7.60 2.51
C VAL A 105 2.99 8.35 1.18
N VAL A 106 2.98 9.68 1.20
CA VAL A 106 2.60 10.51 0.04
C VAL A 106 3.81 11.32 -0.45
N ASP A 107 4.17 11.13 -1.71
CA ASP A 107 5.21 11.95 -2.38
C ASP A 107 4.58 13.14 -3.10
N ALA A 108 4.44 14.25 -2.37
CA ALA A 108 3.85 15.50 -2.82
C ALA A 108 4.56 16.73 -2.21
N GLU A 109 4.16 17.93 -2.61
CA GLU A 109 4.67 19.18 -2.03
C GLU A 109 4.16 19.41 -0.60
N ASP A 110 4.99 20.03 0.26
CA ASP A 110 4.72 20.23 1.69
C ASP A 110 3.36 20.88 1.98
N GLU A 111 2.90 21.83 1.16
CA GLU A 111 1.60 22.48 1.37
C GLU A 111 0.43 21.50 1.20
N VAL A 112 0.54 20.57 0.24
CA VAL A 112 -0.46 19.52 0.02
C VAL A 112 -0.42 18.51 1.16
N LEU A 113 0.78 18.10 1.58
CA LEU A 113 0.96 17.18 2.71
C LEU A 113 0.33 17.76 3.99
N ASN A 114 0.54 19.05 4.25
CA ASN A 114 -0.07 19.73 5.39
C ASN A 114 -1.60 19.79 5.28
N ALA A 115 -2.14 20.03 4.08
CA ALA A 115 -3.59 20.03 3.86
C ALA A 115 -4.21 18.65 4.07
N VAL A 116 -3.52 17.58 3.68
CA VAL A 116 -3.98 16.19 3.92
C VAL A 116 -3.90 15.86 5.42
N ALA A 117 -2.76 16.12 6.07
CA ALA A 117 -2.54 15.83 7.49
C ALA A 117 -3.58 16.53 8.38
N HIS A 118 -3.82 17.83 8.17
CA HIS A 118 -4.76 18.62 8.96
C HIS A 118 -6.21 18.11 8.88
N ASN A 119 -6.56 17.39 7.81
CA ASN A 119 -7.91 16.87 7.61
C ASN A 119 -8.07 15.43 8.07
N LEU A 120 -7.03 14.76 8.57
CA LEU A 120 -7.20 13.44 9.20
C LEU A 120 -8.03 13.57 10.48
N THR A 121 -8.86 12.57 10.78
CA THR A 121 -9.70 12.59 11.99
C THR A 121 -8.96 12.14 13.25
N CYS A 122 -7.75 11.60 13.10
CA CYS A 122 -6.97 11.00 14.17
C CYS A 122 -5.59 11.66 14.24
N ASP A 123 -5.18 12.00 15.46
CA ASP A 123 -3.90 12.65 15.74
C ASP A 123 -2.78 11.64 16.01
N ASP A 124 -3.13 10.45 16.52
CA ASP A 124 -2.18 9.42 16.94
C ASP A 124 -2.29 8.16 16.09
N TRP A 125 -1.22 7.87 15.36
CA TRP A 125 -1.12 6.72 14.48
C TRP A 125 -0.06 5.73 14.95
N LEU A 126 -0.33 4.45 14.69
CA LEU A 126 0.59 3.36 14.94
C LEU A 126 0.93 2.66 13.64
N GLN A 127 2.11 2.07 13.57
CA GLN A 127 2.45 1.19 12.46
C GLN A 127 1.46 0.01 12.44
N SER A 128 0.86 -0.25 11.28
CA SER A 128 -0.01 -1.41 11.11
C SER A 128 0.75 -2.70 11.43
N ASN A 129 0.12 -3.59 12.20
CA ASN A 129 0.75 -4.80 12.71
C ASN A 129 2.08 -4.53 13.43
N TRP A 130 2.13 -3.52 14.31
CA TRP A 130 3.32 -3.11 15.08
C TRP A 130 4.11 -4.26 15.75
N GLN A 131 3.48 -5.41 16.00
CA GLN A 131 4.13 -6.64 16.50
C GLN A 131 5.02 -7.34 15.46
N ARG A 132 4.97 -6.92 14.20
CA ARG A 132 5.72 -7.46 13.07
C ARG A 132 6.65 -6.39 12.49
N PRO A 133 7.81 -6.78 11.95
CA PRO A 133 8.64 -5.85 11.21
C PRO A 133 7.88 -5.31 9.99
N ARG A 134 8.22 -4.09 9.56
CA ARG A 134 7.71 -3.54 8.30
C ARG A 134 8.17 -4.39 7.11
N PRO A 135 7.46 -4.42 5.97
CA PRO A 135 7.86 -5.23 4.81
C PRO A 135 9.30 -4.97 4.31
N ASP A 136 9.78 -3.73 4.38
CA ASP A 136 11.16 -3.35 4.07
C ASP A 136 12.16 -3.92 5.10
N GLN A 137 11.81 -3.90 6.38
CA GLN A 137 12.60 -4.50 7.45
C GLN A 137 12.61 -6.04 7.36
N GLU A 138 11.48 -6.67 7.05
CA GLU A 138 11.40 -8.10 6.81
C GLU A 138 12.34 -8.52 5.66
N MET A 139 12.33 -7.76 4.56
CA MET A 139 13.25 -7.96 3.44
C MET A 139 14.71 -7.78 3.86
N PHE A 140 15.02 -6.70 4.59
CA PHE A 140 16.38 -6.44 5.07
C PHE A 140 16.89 -7.54 5.99
N TYR A 141 16.11 -7.93 7.01
CA TYR A 141 16.49 -9.00 7.94
C TYR A 141 16.60 -10.35 7.23
N GLY A 142 15.69 -10.65 6.31
CA GLY A 142 15.78 -11.84 5.46
C GLY A 142 17.05 -11.86 4.62
N TRP A 143 17.42 -10.73 4.05
CA TRP A 143 18.65 -10.57 3.27
C TRP A 143 19.91 -10.70 4.12
N GLU A 144 19.97 -10.09 5.30
CA GLU A 144 21.09 -10.25 6.23
C GLU A 144 21.23 -11.71 6.69
N ALA A 145 20.13 -12.37 7.01
CA ALA A 145 20.12 -13.78 7.37
C ALA A 145 20.65 -14.66 6.22
N PHE A 146 20.19 -14.42 5.00
CA PHE A 146 20.67 -15.10 3.80
C PHE A 146 22.17 -14.91 3.58
N LYS A 147 22.67 -13.66 3.68
CA LYS A 147 24.11 -13.37 3.58
C LYS A 147 24.90 -14.11 4.65
N SER A 148 24.40 -14.14 5.89
CA SER A 148 25.06 -14.84 7.00
C SER A 148 25.16 -16.35 6.72
N ILE A 149 24.09 -16.96 6.22
CA ILE A 149 24.06 -18.38 5.83
C ILE A 149 25.10 -18.66 4.75
N ILE A 150 25.14 -17.85 3.69
CA ILE A 150 26.12 -18.03 2.60
C ILE A 150 27.55 -17.84 3.09
N LYS A 151 27.82 -16.78 3.88
CA LYS A 151 29.19 -16.44 4.30
C LYS A 151 29.76 -17.41 5.32
N HIS A 152 28.93 -17.97 6.20
CA HIS A 152 29.41 -18.66 7.39
C HIS A 152 28.95 -20.10 7.53
N SER A 153 27.84 -20.49 6.89
CA SER A 153 27.25 -21.82 7.05
C SER A 153 27.41 -22.70 5.81
N LEU A 154 27.41 -22.09 4.61
CA LEU A 154 27.59 -22.80 3.36
C LEU A 154 29.03 -22.68 2.88
N ARG A 155 29.75 -23.80 2.88
CA ARG A 155 31.13 -23.86 2.38
C ARG A 155 31.22 -23.74 0.86
N PHE A 156 30.19 -24.21 0.15
CA PHE A 156 30.06 -24.09 -1.30
C PHE A 156 28.59 -23.90 -1.67
N LEU A 157 28.26 -22.79 -2.32
CA LEU A 157 26.98 -22.62 -3.00
C LEU A 157 27.20 -22.95 -4.48
N PHE A 158 26.82 -24.16 -4.88
CA PHE A 158 26.78 -24.54 -6.29
C PHE A 158 25.44 -24.09 -6.88
N ALA A 159 25.29 -22.78 -7.08
CA ALA A 159 24.25 -22.30 -7.98
C ALA A 159 24.66 -22.74 -9.38
N GLY A 160 23.87 -23.61 -10.02
CA GLY A 160 24.19 -24.19 -11.33
C GLY A 160 24.23 -23.13 -12.41
N HIS A 161 25.34 -22.41 -12.51
CA HIS A 161 25.56 -21.39 -13.51
C HIS A 161 26.35 -22.04 -14.65
N PRO A 162 25.78 -22.18 -15.85
CA PRO A 162 26.55 -22.56 -17.04
C PRO A 162 27.43 -21.36 -17.41
N VAL A 163 28.65 -21.32 -16.90
CA VAL A 163 29.61 -20.25 -17.20
C VAL A 163 30.61 -20.76 -18.23
N ASP A 164 30.60 -20.14 -19.42
CA ASP A 164 31.76 -20.12 -20.31
C ASP A 164 32.85 -19.27 -19.65
N VAL A 165 34.08 -19.78 -19.68
CA VAL A 165 35.21 -19.52 -18.75
C VAL A 165 35.67 -18.04 -18.63
N ASP A 166 35.14 -17.11 -19.44
CA ASP A 166 35.61 -15.72 -19.50
C ASP A 166 34.67 -14.65 -18.89
N ASP A 167 33.43 -14.98 -18.52
CA ASP A 167 32.52 -14.00 -17.91
C ASP A 167 32.36 -14.26 -16.41
N GLN A 168 33.05 -13.45 -15.59
CA GLN A 168 32.74 -13.39 -14.17
C GLN A 168 31.32 -12.79 -14.02
N PRO A 169 30.34 -13.54 -13.48
CA PRO A 169 28.99 -13.02 -13.39
C PRO A 169 28.97 -11.81 -12.47
N SER A 170 28.42 -10.70 -12.98
CA SER A 170 28.12 -9.55 -12.13
C SER A 170 27.15 -10.00 -11.02
N GLY A 171 27.23 -9.38 -9.84
CA GLY A 171 26.33 -9.71 -8.74
C GLY A 171 24.84 -9.62 -9.13
N ALA A 172 24.51 -8.75 -10.07
CA ALA A 172 23.16 -8.64 -10.64
C ALA A 172 22.73 -9.89 -11.42
N ARG A 173 23.62 -10.49 -12.21
CA ARG A 173 23.31 -11.71 -12.98
C ARG A 173 23.18 -12.93 -12.08
N PHE A 174 24.02 -13.03 -11.05
CA PHE A 174 23.85 -14.07 -10.02
C PHE A 174 22.50 -13.97 -9.30
N LEU A 175 22.06 -12.76 -8.93
CA LEU A 175 20.77 -12.55 -8.30
C LEU A 175 19.60 -12.91 -9.22
N HIS A 176 19.68 -12.55 -10.50
CA HIS A 176 18.69 -12.94 -11.50
C HIS A 176 18.55 -14.46 -11.58
N ASP A 177 19.66 -15.19 -11.68
CA ASP A 177 19.65 -16.65 -11.77
C ASP A 177 19.22 -17.32 -10.47
N LEU A 178 19.53 -16.72 -9.31
CA LEU A 178 19.02 -17.17 -8.02
C LEU A 178 17.49 -17.02 -7.95
N ILE A 179 16.96 -15.90 -8.42
CA ILE A 179 15.51 -15.66 -8.48
C ILE A 179 14.84 -16.69 -9.41
N GLU A 180 15.42 -16.96 -10.58
CA GLU A 180 14.92 -18.02 -11.47
C GLU A 180 14.96 -19.40 -10.80
N MET A 181 16.04 -19.72 -10.10
CA MET A 181 16.18 -20.98 -9.37
C MET A 181 15.17 -21.10 -8.23
N ILE A 182 14.95 -20.03 -7.46
CA ILE A 182 13.94 -19.98 -6.40
C ILE A 182 12.54 -20.13 -7.02
N GLY A 183 12.27 -19.48 -8.15
CA GLY A 183 11.03 -19.64 -8.92
C GLY A 183 10.82 -21.06 -9.47
N GLN A 184 11.89 -21.82 -9.68
CA GLN A 184 11.82 -23.24 -10.03
C GLN A 184 11.60 -24.15 -8.79
N ILE A 185 12.04 -23.71 -7.61
CA ILE A 185 11.81 -24.38 -6.32
C ILE A 185 10.32 -24.27 -5.89
N ASP A 186 9.55 -23.32 -6.46
CA ASP A 186 8.08 -23.23 -6.33
C ASP A 186 7.31 -24.42 -6.91
N GLY A 187 8.00 -25.45 -7.40
CA GLY A 187 7.49 -26.83 -7.43
C GLY A 187 6.99 -27.35 -6.06
N TRP A 188 7.13 -26.64 -4.94
CA TRP A 188 6.44 -26.95 -3.68
C TRP A 188 5.09 -26.23 -3.47
N SER A 189 4.71 -25.32 -4.39
CA SER A 189 3.42 -24.60 -4.37
C SER A 189 2.27 -25.38 -5.03
N TYR A 190 2.56 -26.37 -5.90
CA TYR A 190 1.50 -27.11 -6.62
C TYR A 190 0.65 -28.04 -5.73
N ARG A 191 1.09 -28.35 -4.50
CA ARG A 191 0.35 -29.24 -3.58
C ARG A 191 -0.56 -28.50 -2.60
N VAL A 192 -0.28 -27.23 -2.29
CA VAL A 192 -1.17 -26.40 -1.45
C VAL A 192 -2.29 -25.77 -2.30
N ARG A 193 -2.01 -25.35 -3.54
CA ARG A 193 -3.05 -24.81 -4.44
C ARG A 193 -4.11 -25.83 -4.88
N ARG A 194 -3.81 -27.15 -4.92
CA ARG A 194 -4.84 -28.17 -5.22
C ARG A 194 -5.83 -28.40 -4.08
N ARG A 195 -5.51 -28.04 -2.83
CA ARG A 195 -6.48 -28.14 -1.73
C ARG A 195 -7.46 -26.96 -1.70
N CYS A 196 -7.01 -25.75 -2.05
CA CYS A 196 -7.89 -24.58 -2.11
C CYS A 196 -8.77 -24.59 -3.38
N ILE A 197 -8.22 -24.89 -4.56
CA ILE A 197 -9.00 -24.91 -5.81
C ILE A 197 -10.01 -26.07 -5.83
N ALA A 198 -9.68 -27.24 -5.25
CA ALA A 198 -10.64 -28.33 -5.13
C ALA A 198 -11.77 -28.01 -4.12
N ALA A 199 -11.50 -27.24 -3.07
CA ALA A 199 -12.52 -26.80 -2.12
C ALA A 199 -13.49 -25.78 -2.76
N GLU A 200 -12.99 -24.83 -3.55
CA GLU A 200 -13.82 -23.85 -4.27
C GLU A 200 -14.65 -24.49 -5.39
N CYS A 201 -14.09 -25.43 -6.15
CA CYS A 201 -14.83 -26.13 -7.21
C CYS A 201 -15.94 -27.04 -6.65
N THR A 202 -15.78 -27.56 -5.42
CA THR A 202 -16.81 -28.36 -4.73
C THR A 202 -17.89 -27.48 -4.10
N LEU A 203 -17.58 -26.24 -3.70
CA LEU A 203 -18.55 -25.27 -3.20
C LEU A 203 -19.41 -24.68 -4.33
N GLN A 204 -18.81 -24.30 -5.46
CA GLN A 204 -19.55 -23.77 -6.61
C GLN A 204 -20.49 -24.82 -7.24
N SER A 205 -20.08 -26.10 -7.29
CA SER A 205 -20.95 -27.18 -7.79
C SER A 205 -22.09 -27.57 -6.84
N ARG A 206 -21.96 -27.30 -5.53
CA ARG A 206 -23.05 -27.46 -4.56
C ARG A 206 -24.03 -26.28 -4.57
N ILE A 207 -23.56 -25.06 -4.84
CA ILE A 207 -24.40 -23.87 -4.96
C ILE A 207 -25.24 -23.92 -6.25
N SER A 208 -24.66 -24.36 -7.37
CA SER A 208 -25.39 -24.49 -8.64
C SER A 208 -26.48 -25.57 -8.61
N ARG A 209 -26.23 -26.72 -7.96
CA ARG A 209 -27.27 -27.76 -7.76
C ARG A 209 -28.41 -27.31 -6.84
N ARG A 210 -28.15 -26.48 -5.82
CA ARG A 210 -29.21 -25.94 -4.95
C ARG A 210 -30.08 -24.88 -5.61
N ARG A 211 -29.57 -24.17 -6.63
CA ARG A 211 -30.38 -23.24 -7.44
C ARG A 211 -31.31 -23.96 -8.43
N ALA A 212 -30.86 -25.07 -9.03
CA ALA A 212 -31.67 -25.84 -9.99
C ALA A 212 -32.86 -26.57 -9.35
N VAL A 213 -32.79 -26.95 -8.07
CA VAL A 213 -33.88 -27.64 -7.34
C VAL A 213 -34.93 -26.67 -6.77
N ARG A 214 -34.69 -25.35 -6.81
CA ARG A 214 -35.62 -24.32 -6.32
C ARG A 214 -36.42 -23.63 -7.43
N SER A 215 -36.21 -24.03 -8.67
CA SER A 215 -36.87 -23.46 -9.87
C SER A 215 -37.91 -24.39 -10.50
N ASP A 216 -38.27 -25.48 -9.82
CA ASP A 216 -39.40 -26.36 -10.16
C ASP A 216 -40.48 -26.28 -9.06
#